data_AF-A0A3R7L3M0-F1
#
_entry.id   AF-A0A3R7L3M0-F1
#
_cell.length_a   1.000
_cell.length_b   1.000
_cell.length_c   1.000
_cell.angle_alpha   90.00
_cell.angle_beta   90.00
_cell.angle_gamma   90.00
#
_symmetry.space_group_name_H-M   'P 1'
#
loop_
_entity.id
_entity.type
_entity.pdbx_description
1 polymer ?
#
loop_
_entity_poly.entity_id
_entity_poly.type
_entity_poly.pdbx_seq_one_letter_code
_entity_poly.pdbx_strand_id
1 'polypeptide(L)'
;MCSTGKGLALQQQDAYNWRLKEAQAAKERGNAVQQVKGTRPIDEKKLREAVFSYQRGCMYLAEYLPETTDGVEENLQDMLVSRQRRARRCPLDEKQLTEVVDLYAALQKNLALVNYRLGRYAKGVECATAVLALPGCANDKKALLRRAFCNCSLTDFVAAEADLDALERLCKDENAPLDPSFQELRGKISTARREALEKERRMCKKMFASEQRNK
;
A
#
# COMPACT_ATOMS: atom_id res chain seq x y z
N MET A 1 -20.52 17.84 7.74
CA MET A 1 -20.87 19.08 7.00
C MET A 1 -19.57 19.81 6.71
N CYS A 2 -19.05 19.70 5.49
CA CYS A 2 -17.74 20.24 5.12
C CYS A 2 -17.88 21.69 4.68
N SER A 3 -17.17 22.57 5.38
CA SER A 3 -17.11 24.01 5.17
C SER A 3 -16.70 24.36 3.74
N THR A 4 -17.67 24.80 2.94
CA THR A 4 -17.48 25.65 1.75
C THR A 4 -17.03 27.03 2.23
N GLY A 5 -15.72 27.25 2.41
CA GLY A 5 -15.26 28.49 3.03
C GLY A 5 -13.84 28.89 2.67
N LYS A 6 -13.74 29.77 1.65
CA LYS A 6 -12.59 30.59 1.23
C LYS A 6 -11.29 29.82 0.93
N GLY A 7 -10.80 29.94 -0.30
CA GLY A 7 -9.49 29.43 -0.71
C GLY A 7 -8.36 29.93 0.18
N LEU A 8 -7.21 29.25 0.11
CA LEU A 8 -6.04 29.51 0.93
C LEU A 8 -5.65 30.99 0.93
N ALA A 9 -5.30 31.54 2.10
CA ALA A 9 -4.65 32.84 2.15
C ALA A 9 -3.34 32.81 1.36
N LEU A 10 -2.85 33.95 0.84
CA LEU A 10 -1.66 33.98 -0.03
C LEU A 10 -0.45 33.23 0.55
N GLN A 11 -0.14 33.44 1.83
CA GLN A 11 0.93 32.73 2.53
C GLN A 11 0.69 31.22 2.66
N GLN A 12 -0.57 30.79 2.78
CA GLN A 12 -0.95 29.38 2.80
C GLN A 12 -0.89 28.77 1.41
N GLN A 13 -1.21 29.54 0.36
CA GLN A 13 -1.10 29.12 -1.04
C GLN A 13 0.36 28.89 -1.44
N ASP A 14 1.27 29.78 -1.04
CA ASP A 14 2.71 29.60 -1.29
C ASP A 14 3.25 28.36 -0.56
N ALA A 15 2.85 28.18 0.70
CA ALA A 15 3.21 27.01 1.49
C ALA A 15 2.62 25.70 0.92
N TYR A 16 1.40 25.72 0.38
CA TYR A 16 0.78 24.62 -0.35
C TYR A 16 1.59 24.27 -1.61
N ASN A 17 1.81 25.25 -2.48
CA ASN A 17 2.55 25.05 -3.74
C ASN A 17 3.96 24.51 -3.48
N TRP A 18 4.66 25.05 -2.47
CA TRP A 18 5.99 24.59 -2.10
C TRP A 18 5.97 23.14 -1.60
N ARG A 19 5.05 22.78 -0.69
CA ARG A 19 4.94 21.41 -0.17
C ARG A 19 4.57 20.41 -1.25
N LEU A 20 3.65 20.78 -2.13
CA LEU A 20 3.24 19.94 -3.26
C LEU A 20 4.43 19.67 -4.20
N LYS A 21 5.21 20.72 -4.53
CA LYS A 21 6.44 20.60 -5.32
C LYS A 21 7.47 19.69 -4.65
N GLU A 22 7.69 19.85 -3.36
CA GLU A 22 8.61 19.00 -2.60
C GLU A 22 8.15 17.53 -2.52
N ALA A 23 6.84 17.30 -2.35
CA ALA A 23 6.26 15.97 -2.37
C ALA A 23 6.42 15.30 -3.74
N GLN A 24 6.22 16.03 -4.83
CA GLN A 24 6.47 15.56 -6.18
C GLN A 24 7.95 15.23 -6.39
N ALA A 25 8.86 16.11 -5.97
CA ALA A 25 10.31 15.87 -6.06
C ALA A 25 10.75 14.66 -5.23
N ALA A 26 10.10 14.42 -4.08
CA ALA A 26 10.33 13.24 -3.26
C ALA A 26 9.85 11.95 -3.96
N LYS A 27 8.70 12.00 -4.64
CA LYS A 27 8.21 10.90 -5.49
C LYS A 27 9.21 10.58 -6.60
N GLU A 28 9.70 11.58 -7.33
CA GLU A 28 10.62 11.34 -8.44
C GLU A 28 11.98 10.79 -7.97
N ARG A 29 12.50 11.28 -6.83
CA ARG A 29 13.71 10.71 -6.22
C ARG A 29 13.55 9.23 -5.88
N GLY A 30 12.43 8.85 -5.28
CA GLY A 30 12.15 7.44 -5.00
C GLY A 30 11.98 6.62 -6.28
N ASN A 31 11.33 7.17 -7.31
CA ASN A 31 11.11 6.49 -8.59
C ASN A 31 12.42 6.24 -9.34
N ALA A 32 13.37 7.17 -9.31
CA ALA A 32 14.67 7.03 -9.94
C ALA A 32 15.41 5.77 -9.44
N VAL A 33 15.21 5.42 -8.17
CA VAL A 33 15.77 4.20 -7.58
C VAL A 33 15.07 2.92 -8.09
N GLN A 34 13.78 2.99 -8.40
CA GLN A 34 13.01 1.83 -8.86
C GLN A 34 13.27 1.46 -10.33
N GLN A 35 13.83 2.37 -11.15
CA GLN A 35 14.01 2.18 -12.59
C GLN A 35 15.16 1.24 -12.98
N VAL A 36 15.88 0.65 -12.02
CA VAL A 36 16.89 -0.39 -12.32
C VAL A 36 16.18 -1.71 -12.64
N LYS A 37 15.70 -1.84 -13.88
CA LYS A 37 15.28 -3.12 -14.46
C LYS A 37 16.53 -3.93 -14.82
N GLY A 38 16.73 -5.06 -14.15
CA GLY A 38 17.78 -6.02 -14.49
C GLY A 38 17.99 -7.06 -13.40
N THR A 39 18.50 -8.22 -13.81
CA THR A 39 18.88 -9.43 -13.04
C THR A 39 19.91 -9.21 -11.93
N ARG A 40 20.22 -7.97 -11.55
CA ARG A 40 21.12 -7.68 -10.44
C ARG A 40 20.35 -7.76 -9.11
N PRO A 41 20.97 -8.29 -8.05
CA PRO A 41 20.37 -8.28 -6.73
C PRO A 41 19.95 -6.85 -6.37
N ILE A 42 18.71 -6.71 -5.93
CA ILE A 42 18.14 -5.41 -5.62
C ILE A 42 18.95 -4.81 -4.47
N ASP A 43 19.56 -3.65 -4.71
CA ASP A 43 20.36 -2.96 -3.72
C ASP A 43 19.45 -2.49 -2.57
N GLU A 44 19.54 -3.18 -1.43
CA GLU A 44 18.71 -2.91 -0.26
C GLU A 44 18.91 -1.48 0.26
N LYS A 45 20.13 -0.94 0.16
CA LYS A 45 20.42 0.44 0.57
C LYS A 45 19.62 1.42 -0.27
N LYS A 46 19.62 1.23 -1.59
CA LYS A 46 18.82 2.03 -2.51
C LYS A 46 17.32 1.91 -2.22
N LEU A 47 16.80 0.70 -1.98
CA LEU A 47 15.40 0.55 -1.59
C LEU A 47 15.07 1.33 -0.30
N ARG A 48 15.95 1.31 0.70
CA ARG A 48 15.77 2.10 1.93
C ARG A 48 15.79 3.61 1.65
N GLU A 49 16.64 4.10 0.75
CA GLU A 49 16.65 5.50 0.29
C GLU A 49 15.34 5.88 -0.43
N ALA A 50 14.77 4.96 -1.21
CA ALA A 50 13.47 5.16 -1.85
C ALA A 50 12.34 5.23 -0.80
N VAL A 51 12.33 4.35 0.22
CA VAL A 51 11.39 4.44 1.35
C VAL A 51 11.46 5.80 2.02
N PHE A 52 12.68 6.25 2.36
CA PHE A 52 12.88 7.55 3.00
C PHE A 52 12.33 8.70 2.14
N SER A 53 12.60 8.67 0.84
CA SER A 53 12.11 9.67 -0.10
C SER A 53 10.58 9.70 -0.13
N TYR A 54 9.92 8.56 -0.28
CA TYR A 54 8.46 8.52 -0.32
C TYR A 54 7.82 8.92 1.02
N GLN A 55 8.38 8.48 2.15
CA GLN A 55 7.94 8.88 3.49
C GLN A 55 8.03 10.40 3.67
N ARG A 56 9.12 11.02 3.20
CA ARG A 56 9.27 12.47 3.19
C ARG A 56 8.20 13.15 2.33
N GLY A 57 7.86 12.59 1.18
CA GLY A 57 6.72 13.05 0.37
C GLY A 57 5.40 13.02 1.13
N CYS A 58 5.09 11.92 1.82
CA CYS A 58 3.89 11.79 2.63
C CYS A 58 3.84 12.83 3.76
N MET A 59 4.97 13.13 4.42
CA MET A 59 5.04 14.15 5.46
C MET A 59 4.69 15.56 4.94
N TYR A 60 5.09 15.90 3.71
CA TYR A 60 4.71 17.19 3.11
C TYR A 60 3.20 17.31 2.85
N LEU A 61 2.50 16.19 2.63
CA LEU A 61 1.08 16.16 2.33
C LEU A 61 0.19 15.94 3.56
N ALA A 62 0.77 15.54 4.69
CA ALA A 62 0.08 15.15 5.92
C ALA A 62 -1.02 16.12 6.37
N GLU A 63 -0.76 17.42 6.28
CA GLU A 63 -1.67 18.47 6.75
C GLU A 63 -2.90 18.71 5.86
N TYR A 64 -2.93 18.10 4.68
CA TYR A 64 -3.96 18.29 3.66
C TYR A 64 -4.86 17.06 3.46
N LEU A 65 -4.55 15.93 4.09
CA LEU A 65 -5.29 14.67 3.87
C LEU A 65 -6.60 14.60 4.67
N PRO A 66 -7.69 14.07 4.09
CA PRO A 66 -9.01 13.95 4.73
C PRO A 66 -9.01 12.86 5.80
N GLU A 67 -9.61 13.10 6.98
CA GLU A 67 -9.64 12.15 8.12
C GLU A 67 -9.95 10.73 7.66
N THR A 68 -8.92 9.90 7.61
CA THR A 68 -9.06 8.45 7.53
C THR A 68 -9.14 8.00 8.98
N THR A 69 -10.18 7.22 9.28
CA THR A 69 -10.49 6.64 10.59
C THR A 69 -9.25 6.30 11.41
N ASP A 70 -9.27 6.68 12.71
CA ASP A 70 -8.22 6.52 13.72
C ASP A 70 -7.44 5.20 13.57
N GLY A 71 -6.33 5.26 12.83
CA GLY A 71 -5.31 4.23 12.87
C GLY A 71 -4.52 4.37 14.17
N VAL A 72 -4.12 3.24 14.75
CA VAL A 72 -3.22 3.21 15.90
C VAL A 72 -1.91 3.92 15.49
N GLU A 73 -1.52 4.96 16.22
CA GLU A 73 -0.28 5.70 15.98
C GLU A 73 0.92 4.83 16.40
N GLU A 74 1.32 3.88 15.55
CA GLU A 74 2.32 2.86 15.92
C GLU A 74 3.77 3.36 15.84
N ASN A 75 4.03 4.49 15.18
CA ASN A 75 5.38 5.04 15.08
C ASN A 75 5.43 6.58 15.14
N LEU A 76 6.64 7.11 15.38
CA LEU A 76 6.90 8.55 15.52
C LEU A 76 6.47 9.34 14.27
N GLN A 77 6.59 8.74 13.08
CA GLN A 77 6.17 9.40 11.84
C GLN A 77 4.64 9.57 11.82
N ASP A 78 3.88 8.54 12.18
CA ASP A 78 2.42 8.59 12.26
C ASP A 78 1.96 9.61 13.30
N MET A 79 2.63 9.65 14.46
CA MET A 79 2.37 10.66 15.49
C MET A 79 2.65 12.09 15.02
N LEU A 80 3.78 12.33 14.33
CA LEU A 80 4.13 13.65 13.78
C LEU A 80 3.16 14.08 12.68
N VAL A 81 2.78 13.15 11.80
CA VAL A 81 1.79 13.34 10.73
C VAL A 81 0.43 13.67 11.32
N SER A 82 -0.06 12.91 12.29
CA SER A 82 -1.31 13.16 13.02
C SER A 82 -1.31 14.50 13.74
N ARG A 83 -0.20 14.83 14.43
CA ARG A 83 -0.05 16.12 15.14
C ARG A 83 -0.06 17.30 14.18
N GLN A 84 0.67 17.21 13.07
CA GLN A 84 0.71 18.27 12.07
C GLN A 84 -0.66 18.46 11.40
N ARG A 85 -1.33 17.36 11.07
CA ARG A 85 -2.68 17.34 10.50
C ARG A 85 -3.73 17.97 11.40
N ARG A 86 -3.69 17.68 12.71
CA ARG A 86 -4.62 18.25 13.69
C ARG A 86 -4.34 19.74 13.93
N ALA A 87 -3.07 20.16 13.90
CA ALA A 87 -2.67 21.53 14.23
C ALA A 87 -2.83 22.54 13.07
N ARG A 88 -2.84 22.10 11.80
CA ARG A 88 -2.69 22.99 10.63
C ARG A 88 -3.64 22.68 9.47
N ARG A 89 -4.89 22.30 9.75
CA ARG A 89 -5.88 22.09 8.68
C ARG A 89 -6.05 23.34 7.85
N CYS A 90 -5.80 23.20 6.57
CA CYS A 90 -6.08 24.25 5.60
C CYS A 90 -7.26 23.79 4.73
N PRO A 91 -8.32 24.59 4.59
CA PRO A 91 -9.41 24.26 3.68
C PRO A 91 -8.85 24.29 2.25
N LEU A 92 -8.79 23.13 1.62
CA LEU A 92 -8.46 23.02 0.20
C LEU A 92 -9.75 23.06 -0.63
N ASP A 93 -9.66 23.62 -1.83
CA ASP A 93 -10.71 23.41 -2.82
C ASP A 93 -10.71 21.96 -3.33
N GLU A 94 -11.75 21.56 -4.04
CA GLU A 94 -11.92 20.18 -4.51
C GLU A 94 -10.81 19.74 -5.47
N LYS A 95 -10.28 20.66 -6.29
CA LYS A 95 -9.20 20.37 -7.24
C LYS A 95 -7.87 20.14 -6.51
N GLN A 96 -7.54 21.02 -5.59
CA GLN A 96 -6.36 20.92 -4.73
C GLN A 96 -6.41 19.65 -3.86
N LEU A 97 -7.57 19.34 -3.30
CA LEU A 97 -7.75 18.12 -2.53
C LEU A 97 -7.53 16.87 -3.39
N THR A 98 -8.09 16.85 -4.61
CA THR A 98 -7.90 15.73 -5.56
C THR A 98 -6.41 15.57 -5.91
N GLU A 99 -5.71 16.66 -6.21
CA GLU A 99 -4.29 16.65 -6.53
C GLU A 99 -3.42 16.10 -5.38
N VAL A 100 -3.71 16.53 -4.15
CA VAL A 100 -3.04 16.01 -2.94
C VAL A 100 -3.32 14.53 -2.75
N VAL A 101 -4.58 14.10 -2.89
CA VAL A 101 -5.00 12.71 -2.72
C VAL A 101 -4.33 11.81 -3.77
N ASP A 102 -4.30 12.23 -5.03
CA ASP A 102 -3.67 11.50 -6.13
C ASP A 102 -2.16 11.34 -5.90
N LEU A 103 -1.49 12.41 -5.48
CA LEU A 103 -0.05 12.37 -5.19
C LEU A 103 0.26 11.48 -3.99
N TYR A 104 -0.53 11.59 -2.92
CA TYR A 104 -0.41 10.74 -1.74
C TYR A 104 -0.66 9.26 -2.07
N ALA A 105 -1.69 8.97 -2.85
CA ALA A 105 -1.98 7.62 -3.34
C ALA A 105 -0.80 7.06 -4.15
N ALA A 106 -0.18 7.88 -5.01
CA ALA A 106 1.00 7.46 -5.78
C ALA A 106 2.22 7.14 -4.87
N LEU A 107 2.48 7.98 -3.87
CA LEU A 107 3.54 7.76 -2.89
C LEU A 107 3.31 6.48 -2.08
N GLN A 108 2.10 6.29 -1.54
CA GLN A 108 1.75 5.12 -0.73
C GLN A 108 1.76 3.82 -1.54
N LYS A 109 1.26 3.84 -2.78
CA LYS A 109 1.43 2.71 -3.70
C LYS A 109 2.91 2.35 -3.83
N ASN A 110 3.77 3.33 -4.07
CA ASN A 110 5.20 3.08 -4.27
C ASN A 110 5.89 2.59 -2.99
N LEU A 111 5.50 3.10 -1.82
CA LEU A 111 5.92 2.54 -0.53
C LEU A 111 5.51 1.08 -0.38
N ALA A 112 4.28 0.71 -0.75
CA ALA A 112 3.83 -0.69 -0.68
C ALA A 112 4.73 -1.61 -1.53
N LEU A 113 5.07 -1.20 -2.75
CA LEU A 113 5.96 -1.96 -3.63
C LEU A 113 7.38 -2.09 -3.06
N VAL A 114 7.95 -1.02 -2.53
CA VAL A 114 9.32 -1.06 -1.98
C VAL A 114 9.38 -1.87 -0.69
N ASN A 115 8.39 -1.72 0.19
CA ASN A 115 8.29 -2.52 1.42
C ASN A 115 8.15 -4.02 1.10
N TYR A 116 7.36 -4.38 0.09
CA TYR A 116 7.32 -5.76 -0.42
C TYR A 116 8.71 -6.25 -0.85
N ARG A 117 9.44 -5.47 -1.66
CA ARG A 117 10.80 -5.82 -2.11
C ARG A 117 11.83 -5.91 -0.98
N LEU A 118 11.60 -5.19 0.12
CA LEU A 118 12.43 -5.23 1.34
C LEU A 118 12.03 -6.35 2.31
N GLY A 119 11.02 -7.16 2.00
CA GLY A 119 10.49 -8.17 2.91
C GLY A 119 9.67 -7.61 4.08
N ARG A 120 9.33 -6.32 4.05
CA ARG A 120 8.55 -5.61 5.09
C ARG A 120 7.06 -5.69 4.78
N TYR A 121 6.53 -6.91 4.70
CA TYR A 121 5.19 -7.16 4.14
C TYR A 121 4.06 -6.48 4.90
N ALA A 122 4.07 -6.47 6.25
CA ALA A 122 3.05 -5.80 7.07
C ALA A 122 2.93 -4.30 6.73
N LYS A 123 4.07 -3.59 6.67
CA LYS A 123 4.11 -2.19 6.23
C LYS A 123 3.64 -2.01 4.78
N GLY A 124 3.88 -3.00 3.93
CA GLY A 124 3.35 -3.01 2.57
C GLY A 124 1.82 -3.07 2.52
N VAL A 125 1.21 -3.88 3.39
CA VAL A 125 -0.25 -3.97 3.57
C VAL A 125 -0.82 -2.66 4.10
N GLU A 126 -0.19 -2.06 5.11
CA GLU A 126 -0.59 -0.76 5.67
C GLU A 126 -0.61 0.33 4.59
N CYS A 127 0.49 0.48 3.83
CA CYS A 127 0.58 1.46 2.76
C CYS A 127 -0.49 1.27 1.68
N ALA A 128 -0.73 0.03 1.24
CA ALA A 128 -1.75 -0.23 0.22
C ALA A 128 -3.17 -0.04 0.76
N THR A 129 -3.42 -0.38 2.02
CA THR A 129 -4.70 -0.15 2.69
C THR A 129 -4.98 1.34 2.87
N ALA A 130 -3.96 2.14 3.19
CA ALA A 130 -4.09 3.58 3.26
C ALA A 130 -4.54 4.20 1.92
N VAL A 131 -4.11 3.64 0.78
CA VAL A 131 -4.60 4.07 -0.55
C VAL A 131 -6.06 3.71 -0.74
N LEU A 132 -6.43 2.46 -0.44
CA LEU A 132 -7.80 1.96 -0.65
C LEU A 132 -8.82 2.63 0.29
N ALA A 133 -8.37 3.20 1.40
CA ALA A 133 -9.18 3.99 2.32
C ALA A 133 -9.40 5.45 1.85
N LEU A 134 -8.70 5.93 0.82
CA LEU A 134 -8.88 7.28 0.31
C LEU A 134 -10.20 7.38 -0.50
N PRO A 135 -10.89 8.53 -0.44
CA PRO A 135 -12.08 8.78 -1.25
C PRO A 135 -11.80 8.55 -2.75
N GLY A 136 -12.63 7.74 -3.41
CA GLY A 136 -12.47 7.42 -4.84
C GLY A 136 -11.38 6.40 -5.17
N CYS A 137 -10.59 5.94 -4.21
CA CYS A 137 -9.46 5.03 -4.44
C CYS A 137 -9.72 3.58 -4.00
N ALA A 138 -10.91 3.24 -3.49
CA ALA A 138 -11.26 1.88 -3.03
C ALA A 138 -11.05 0.78 -4.09
N ASN A 139 -11.11 1.14 -5.37
CA ASN A 139 -10.92 0.23 -6.50
C ASN A 139 -9.55 0.42 -7.20
N ASP A 140 -8.55 1.00 -6.51
CA ASP A 140 -7.22 1.17 -7.10
C ASP A 140 -6.55 -0.19 -7.36
N LYS A 141 -6.51 -0.57 -8.65
CA LYS A 141 -5.98 -1.84 -9.14
C LYS A 141 -4.54 -2.11 -8.69
N LYS A 142 -3.69 -1.08 -8.65
CA LYS A 142 -2.28 -1.23 -8.27
C LYS A 142 -2.15 -1.42 -6.76
N ALA A 143 -2.95 -0.73 -5.96
CA ALA A 143 -2.98 -0.91 -4.52
C ALA A 143 -3.49 -2.31 -4.14
N LEU A 144 -4.59 -2.78 -4.75
CA LEU A 144 -5.10 -4.15 -4.56
C LEU A 144 -4.05 -5.20 -4.87
N LEU A 145 -3.41 -5.11 -6.05
CA LEU A 145 -2.38 -6.08 -6.44
C LEU A 145 -1.18 -6.07 -5.48
N ARG A 146 -0.69 -4.89 -5.08
CA ARG A 146 0.45 -4.77 -4.15
C ARG A 146 0.10 -5.27 -2.75
N ARG A 147 -1.14 -5.08 -2.28
CA ARG A 147 -1.62 -5.62 -1.00
C ARG A 147 -1.72 -7.14 -1.06
N ALA A 148 -2.25 -7.69 -2.14
CA ALA A 148 -2.31 -9.14 -2.36
C ALA A 148 -0.91 -9.79 -2.31
N PHE A 149 0.11 -9.17 -2.92
CA PHE A 149 1.50 -9.65 -2.83
C PHE A 149 2.02 -9.71 -1.39
N CYS A 150 1.74 -8.67 -0.60
CA CYS A 150 2.17 -8.62 0.79
C CYS A 150 1.42 -9.66 1.65
N ASN A 151 0.10 -9.76 1.52
CA ASN A 151 -0.72 -10.75 2.23
C ASN A 151 -0.31 -12.19 1.90
N CYS A 152 -0.06 -12.48 0.62
CA CYS A 152 0.44 -13.80 0.22
C CYS A 152 1.79 -14.12 0.86
N SER A 153 2.69 -13.13 1.00
CA SER A 153 3.99 -13.31 1.64
C SER A 153 3.89 -13.48 3.16
N LEU A 154 2.82 -12.94 3.76
CA LEU A 154 2.45 -13.16 5.17
C LEU A 154 1.66 -14.46 5.39
N THR A 155 1.47 -15.29 4.36
CA THR A 155 0.62 -16.50 4.37
C THR A 155 -0.86 -16.24 4.68
N ASP A 156 -1.30 -14.97 4.65
CA ASP A 156 -2.72 -14.61 4.68
C ASP A 156 -3.31 -14.76 3.27
N PHE A 157 -3.50 -16.01 2.88
CA PHE A 157 -4.04 -16.37 1.58
C PHE A 157 -5.49 -15.94 1.39
N VAL A 158 -6.25 -15.80 2.48
CA VAL A 158 -7.65 -15.37 2.43
C VAL A 158 -7.72 -13.89 2.03
N ALA A 159 -6.98 -13.02 2.71
CA ALA A 159 -6.94 -11.60 2.37
C ALA A 159 -6.33 -11.38 0.97
N ALA A 160 -5.30 -12.14 0.60
CA ALA A 160 -4.71 -12.06 -0.74
C ALA A 160 -5.70 -12.43 -1.86
N GLU A 161 -6.49 -13.50 -1.67
CA GLU A 161 -7.52 -13.90 -2.64
C GLU A 161 -8.65 -12.89 -2.75
N ALA A 162 -9.09 -12.31 -1.63
CA ALA A 162 -10.13 -11.28 -1.63
C ALA A 162 -9.71 -10.06 -2.49
N ASP A 163 -8.46 -9.63 -2.36
CA ASP A 163 -7.89 -8.54 -3.18
C ASP A 163 -7.82 -8.93 -4.67
N LEU A 164 -7.44 -10.18 -4.98
CA LEU A 164 -7.37 -10.67 -6.36
C LEU A 164 -8.76 -10.84 -6.99
N ASP A 165 -9.75 -11.32 -6.24
CA ASP A 165 -11.13 -11.42 -6.69
C ASP A 165 -11.71 -10.02 -6.99
N ALA A 166 -11.43 -9.04 -6.14
CA ALA A 166 -11.82 -7.65 -6.38
C ALA A 166 -11.17 -7.10 -7.66
N LEU A 167 -9.86 -7.32 -7.83
CA LEU A 167 -9.13 -6.90 -9.03
C LEU A 167 -9.67 -7.56 -10.31
N GLU A 168 -10.01 -8.84 -10.24
CA GLU A 168 -10.56 -9.60 -11.37
C GLU A 168 -11.93 -9.08 -11.79
N ARG A 169 -12.82 -8.78 -10.84
CA ARG A 169 -14.12 -8.15 -11.13
C ARG A 169 -13.93 -6.81 -11.83
N LEU A 170 -13.07 -5.94 -11.30
CA LEU A 170 -12.79 -4.62 -11.88
C LEU A 170 -12.22 -4.70 -13.30
N CYS A 171 -11.32 -5.65 -13.57
CA CYS A 171 -10.79 -5.81 -14.93
C CYS A 171 -11.82 -6.38 -15.91
N LYS A 172 -12.73 -7.26 -15.45
CA LYS A 172 -13.83 -7.77 -16.27
C LYS A 172 -14.82 -6.66 -16.63
N ASP A 173 -15.23 -5.86 -15.66
CA ASP A 173 -16.19 -4.76 -15.86
C ASP A 173 -15.65 -3.71 -16.84
N GLU A 174 -14.34 -3.45 -16.82
CA GLU A 174 -13.67 -2.50 -17.70
C GLU A 174 -13.16 -3.11 -19.02
N ASN A 175 -13.35 -4.41 -19.27
CA ASN A 175 -12.73 -5.14 -20.39
C ASN A 175 -11.20 -4.91 -20.48
N ALA A 176 -10.52 -4.79 -19.34
CA ALA A 176 -9.10 -4.52 -19.25
C ALA A 176 -8.27 -5.81 -19.09
N PRO A 177 -7.06 -5.89 -19.67
CA PRO A 177 -6.20 -7.05 -19.47
C PRO A 177 -5.74 -7.16 -18.02
N LEU A 178 -5.64 -8.40 -17.53
CA LEU A 178 -5.07 -8.71 -16.22
C LEU A 178 -3.53 -8.60 -16.27
N ASP A 179 -2.94 -8.06 -15.21
CA ASP A 179 -1.49 -8.00 -15.05
C ASP A 179 -0.90 -9.44 -15.02
N PRO A 180 0.20 -9.76 -15.73
CA PRO A 180 0.80 -11.10 -15.68
C PRO A 180 1.12 -11.59 -14.26
N SER A 181 1.47 -10.65 -13.37
CA SER A 181 1.78 -10.93 -11.97
C SER A 181 0.55 -11.44 -11.20
N PHE A 182 -0.67 -11.18 -11.68
CA PHE A 182 -1.92 -11.72 -11.13
C PHE A 182 -1.96 -13.25 -11.22
N GLN A 183 -1.68 -13.80 -12.40
CA GLN A 183 -1.73 -15.24 -12.63
C GLN A 183 -0.63 -15.96 -11.85
N GLU A 184 0.57 -15.36 -11.80
CA GLU A 184 1.68 -15.87 -10.99
C GLU A 184 1.27 -15.96 -9.51
N LEU A 185 0.63 -14.92 -8.97
CA LEU A 185 0.22 -14.89 -7.57
C LEU A 185 -0.89 -15.91 -7.26
N ARG A 186 -1.90 -16.04 -8.13
CA ARG A 186 -2.94 -17.10 -8.02
C ARG A 186 -2.31 -18.50 -8.02
N GLY A 187 -1.34 -18.74 -8.91
CA GLY A 187 -0.61 -20.01 -8.97
C GLY A 187 0.17 -20.32 -7.69
N LYS A 188 0.83 -19.32 -7.10
CA LYS A 188 1.54 -19.45 -5.82
C LYS A 188 0.58 -19.80 -4.67
N ILE A 189 -0.55 -19.10 -4.55
CA ILE A 189 -1.54 -19.36 -3.51
C ILE A 189 -2.12 -20.77 -3.64
N SER A 190 -2.50 -21.18 -4.85
CA SER A 190 -3.04 -22.53 -5.12
C SER A 190 -2.04 -23.63 -4.75
N THR A 191 -0.76 -23.44 -5.12
CA THR A 191 0.31 -24.38 -4.79
C THR A 191 0.52 -24.49 -3.28
N ALA A 192 0.61 -23.36 -2.57
CA ALA A 192 0.81 -23.34 -1.13
C ALA A 192 -0.35 -24.01 -0.37
N ARG A 193 -1.60 -23.81 -0.80
CA ARG A 193 -2.77 -24.48 -0.20
C ARG A 193 -2.75 -25.99 -0.41
N ARG A 194 -2.41 -26.44 -1.61
CA ARG A 194 -2.27 -27.88 -1.89
C ARG A 194 -1.20 -28.52 -1.01
N GLU A 195 -0.04 -27.87 -0.88
CA GLU A 195 1.04 -28.35 -0.01
C GLU A 195 0.63 -28.39 1.47
N ALA A 196 -0.08 -27.36 1.94
CA ALA A 196 -0.61 -27.33 3.30
C ALA A 196 -1.59 -28.48 3.57
N LEU A 197 -2.54 -28.71 2.65
CA LEU A 197 -3.51 -29.81 2.74
C LEU A 197 -2.83 -31.18 2.71
N GLU A 198 -1.85 -31.37 1.84
CA GLU A 198 -1.07 -32.62 1.79
C GLU A 198 -0.29 -32.86 3.08
N LYS A 199 0.29 -31.80 3.67
CA LYS A 199 0.98 -31.89 4.95
C LYS A 199 0.01 -32.27 6.06
N GLU A 200 -1.17 -31.65 6.11
CA GLU A 200 -2.23 -31.99 7.06
C GLU A 200 -2.65 -33.46 6.93
N ARG A 201 -2.95 -33.92 5.71
CA ARG A 201 -3.29 -35.34 5.45
C ARG A 201 -2.20 -36.30 5.91
N ARG A 202 -0.93 -35.96 5.65
CA ARG A 202 0.22 -36.76 6.11
C ARG A 202 0.32 -36.79 7.63
N MET A 203 0.06 -35.67 8.32
CA MET A 203 0.04 -35.61 9.78
C MET A 203 -1.10 -36.45 10.36
N CYS A 204 -2.32 -36.31 9.86
CA CYS A 204 -3.47 -37.11 10.30
C CYS A 204 -3.19 -38.62 10.14
N LYS A 205 -2.67 -39.04 8.98
CA LYS A 205 -2.31 -40.46 8.75
C LYS A 205 -1.31 -40.99 9.79
N LYS A 206 -0.32 -40.17 10.18
CA LYS A 206 0.65 -40.55 11.22
C LYS A 206 -0.02 -40.67 12.60
N MET A 207 -0.85 -39.70 12.99
CA MET A 207 -1.57 -39.72 14.28
C MET A 207 -2.45 -40.97 14.43
N PHE A 208 -3.25 -41.30 13.41
CA PHE A 208 -4.08 -42.51 13.43
C PHE A 208 -3.26 -43.80 13.48
N ALA A 209 -2.14 -43.87 12.74
CA ALA A 209 -1.26 -45.04 12.76
C ALA A 209 -0.53 -45.23 14.10
N SER A 210 -0.20 -44.15 14.81
CA SER A 210 0.39 -44.23 16.16
C SER A 210 -0.62 -44.68 17.22
N GLU A 211 -1.89 -44.27 17.12
CA GLU A 211 -2.93 -44.69 18.06
C GLU A 211 -3.27 -46.19 17.92
N GLN A 212 -3.18 -46.74 16.70
CA GLN A 212 -3.41 -48.17 16.46
C GLN A 212 -2.27 -49.07 16.93
N ARG A 213 -1.04 -48.54 17.11
CA ARG A 213 0.11 -49.30 17.63
C ARG A 213 0.18 -49.36 19.16
N ASN A 214 -0.58 -48.49 19.84
CA ASN A 214 -0.65 -48.43 21.30
C ASN A 214 -1.86 -49.19 21.87
N LYS A 215 -2.55 -49.98 21.02
CA LYS A 215 -3.58 -50.95 21.41
C LYS A 215 -3.05 -52.35 21.16
#